data_AF-A0A920UYR8-F1
#
_entry.id   AF-A0A920UYR8-F1
#
_cell.length_a   1.000
_cell.length_b   1.000
_cell.length_c   1.000
_cell.angle_alpha   90.00
_cell.angle_beta   90.00
_cell.angle_gamma   90.00
#
_symmetry.space_group_name_H-M   'P 1'
#
loop_
_entity.id
_entity.type
_entity.pdbx_description
1 polymer ?
#
loop_
_entity_poly.entity_id
_entity_poly.type
_entity_poly.pdbx_seq_one_letter_code
_entity_poly.pdbx_strand_id
1 'polypeptide(L)' 'MNVSDAIQQRKSIRHFLDTEVSDQTIKTLLTKAARAPSGGNLQPWRIYVINGSTMTRFLEFLANRTPQTEPAYAIYPPA' A
#
# COMPACT_ATOMS: atom_id res chain seq x y z
N MET A 1 9.12 -21.54 -7.74
CA MET A 1 8.59 -21.21 -6.40
C MET A 1 7.11 -21.57 -6.38
N ASN A 2 6.68 -22.38 -5.41
CA ASN A 2 5.26 -22.67 -5.24
C ASN A 2 4.57 -21.53 -4.48
N VAL A 3 3.24 -21.41 -4.61
CA VAL A 3 2.47 -20.37 -3.91
C VAL A 3 2.68 -20.44 -2.39
N SER A 4 2.74 -21.65 -1.83
CA SER A 4 2.98 -21.88 -0.40
C SER A 4 4.30 -21.29 0.08
N ASP A 5 5.37 -21.43 -0.71
CA ASP A 5 6.70 -20.91 -0.35
C ASP A 5 6.68 -19.37 -0.32
N ALA A 6 6.00 -18.76 -1.28
CA ALA A 6 5.86 -17.31 -1.37
C ALA A 6 5.13 -16.72 -0.15
N ILE A 7 4.08 -17.41 0.31
CA ILE A 7 3.32 -17.02 1.49
C ILE A 7 4.20 -17.10 2.74
N GLN A 8 4.97 -18.18 2.90
CA GLN A 8 5.86 -18.35 4.06
C GLN A 8 7.00 -17.32 4.11
N GLN A 9 7.51 -16.90 2.95
CA GLN A 9 8.61 -15.92 2.87
C GLN A 9 8.14 -14.46 2.99
N ARG A 10 6.84 -14.20 3.02
CA ARG A 10 6.29 -12.84 3.05
C ARG A 10 6.73 -12.10 4.31
N LYS A 11 7.40 -10.96 4.10
CA LYS A 11 7.80 -10.01 5.15
C LYS A 11 7.27 -8.61 4.85
N SER A 12 7.04 -7.83 5.90
CA SER A 12 6.69 -6.42 5.76
C SER A 12 7.97 -5.59 5.60
N ILE A 13 8.12 -4.94 4.44
CA ILE A 13 9.27 -4.09 4.14
C ILE A 13 8.92 -2.64 4.48
N ARG A 14 9.85 -1.92 5.14
CA ARG A 14 9.68 -0.52 5.55
C ARG A 14 10.79 0.41 5.07
N HIS A 15 11.76 -0.12 4.33
CA HIS A 15 12.83 0.64 3.71
C HIS A 15 12.92 0.21 2.25
N PHE A 16 12.67 1.14 1.34
CA PHE A 16 12.56 0.90 -0.10
C PHE A 16 13.68 1.65 -0.82
N LEU A 17 14.04 1.17 -2.01
CA LEU A 17 14.92 1.90 -2.90
C LEU A 17 14.19 3.13 -3.47
N ASP A 18 14.96 4.15 -3.85
CA ASP A 18 14.46 5.31 -4.60
C ASP A 18 14.23 4.98 -6.09
N THR A 19 13.69 3.79 -6.35
CA THR A 19 13.43 3.28 -7.70
C THR A 19 11.94 3.15 -7.89
N GLU A 20 11.44 3.86 -8.90
CA GLU A 20 10.03 3.83 -9.24
C GLU A 20 9.59 2.44 -9.74
N VAL A 21 8.36 2.06 -9.40
CA VAL A 21 7.72 0.86 -9.94
C VAL A 21 6.97 1.24 -11.21
N SER A 22 7.20 0.51 -12.30
CA SER A 22 6.53 0.81 -13.57
C SER A 22 5.00 0.69 -13.48
N ASP A 23 4.29 1.56 -14.19
CA ASP A 23 2.82 1.52 -14.28
C ASP A 23 2.30 0.16 -14.79
N GLN A 24 3.03 -0.47 -15.70
CA GLN A 24 2.67 -1.78 -16.23
C GLN A 24 2.70 -2.85 -15.13
N THR A 25 3.72 -2.83 -14.27
CA THR A 25 3.80 -3.74 -13.11
C THR A 25 2.61 -3.53 -12.17
N ILE A 26 2.30 -2.27 -11.85
CA ILE A 26 1.17 -1.92 -10.97
C ILE A 26 -0.14 -2.43 -11.58
N LYS A 27 -0.39 -2.14 -12.86
CA LYS A 27 -1.59 -2.59 -13.58
C LYS A 27 -1.72 -4.10 -13.56
N THR A 28 -0.65 -4.84 -13.86
CA THR A 28 -0.64 -6.31 -13.82
C THR A 28 -0.97 -6.85 -12.43
N LEU A 29 -0.44 -6.24 -11.37
CA LEU A 29 -0.74 -6.66 -9.99
C LEU A 29 -2.21 -6.42 -9.64
N LEU A 30 -2.74 -5.23 -9.96
CA LEU A 30 -4.13 -4.88 -9.67
C LEU A 30 -5.12 -5.75 -10.45
N THR A 31 -4.86 -6.06 -11.72
CA THR A 31 -5.68 -6.98 -12.52
C THR A 31 -5.71 -8.38 -11.90
N LYS A 32 -4.58 -8.89 -11.40
CA LYS A 32 -4.53 -10.18 -10.69
C LYS A 32 -5.28 -10.13 -9.36
N ALA A 33 -5.08 -9.07 -8.58
CA ALA A 33 -5.73 -8.88 -7.28
C ALA A 33 -7.25 -8.78 -7.39
N ALA A 34 -7.77 -8.13 -8.45
CA ALA A 34 -9.20 -8.00 -8.71
C ALA A 34 -9.93 -9.34 -8.89
N ARG A 35 -9.21 -10.45 -9.08
CA ARG A 35 -9.79 -11.79 -9.13
C ARG A 35 -10.16 -12.37 -7.78
N ALA A 36 -9.82 -11.71 -6.67
CA ALA A 36 -10.21 -12.15 -5.34
C ALA A 36 -11.74 -12.28 -5.21
N PRO A 37 -12.24 -13.29 -4.47
CA PRO A 37 -13.66 -13.45 -4.25
C PRO A 37 -14.23 -12.23 -3.52
N SER A 38 -15.47 -11.87 -3.86
CA SER A 38 -16.24 -10.82 -3.16
C SER A 38 -17.67 -11.29 -2.94
N GLY A 39 -18.30 -10.86 -1.84
CA GLY A 39 -19.68 -11.20 -1.54
C GLY A 39 -20.60 -10.81 -2.69
N GLY A 40 -21.39 -11.76 -3.21
CA GLY A 40 -22.26 -11.54 -4.36
C GLY A 40 -21.54 -11.10 -5.65
N ASN A 41 -20.21 -11.28 -5.74
CA ASN A 41 -19.37 -10.77 -6.83
C ASN A 41 -19.46 -9.25 -7.04
N LEU A 42 -19.78 -8.49 -5.98
CA LEU A 42 -19.97 -7.04 -6.06
C LEU A 42 -18.70 -6.26 -6.39
N GLN A 43 -17.52 -6.86 -6.17
CA GLN A 43 -16.21 -6.25 -6.43
C GLN A 43 -16.11 -4.81 -5.88
N PRO A 44 -16.38 -4.58 -4.58
CA PRO A 44 -16.60 -3.24 -4.01
C PRO A 44 -15.31 -2.39 -3.90
N TRP A 45 -14.18 -2.88 -4.41
CA TRP A 45 -12.87 -2.28 -4.25
C TRP A 45 -12.77 -0.96 -5.03
N ARG A 46 -12.32 0.10 -4.36
CA ARG A 46 -11.88 1.35 -5.00
C ARG A 46 -10.39 1.51 -4.74
N ILE A 47 -9.60 1.50 -5.81
CA ILE A 47 -8.14 1.55 -5.72
C ILE A 47 -7.68 2.84 -6.36
N TYR A 48 -6.94 3.63 -5.58
CA TYR A 48 -6.30 4.86 -6.03
C TYR A 48 -4.80 4.63 -6.05
N VAL A 49 -4.18 4.84 -7.20
CA VAL A 49 -2.73 4.80 -7.36
C VAL A 49 -2.22 6.23 -7.36
N ILE A 50 -1.28 6.53 -6.47
CA ILE A 50 -0.62 7.84 -6.39
C ILE A 50 0.88 7.67 -6.64
N ASN A 51 1.43 8.46 -7.56
CA ASN A 51 2.83 8.45 -7.96
C ASN A 51 3.30 9.89 -8.29
N GLY A 52 4.61 10.06 -8.52
CA GLY A 52 5.24 11.32 -8.91
C GLY A 52 4.81 12.53 -8.06
N SER A 53 4.34 13.59 -8.71
CA SER A 53 3.90 14.83 -8.05
C SER A 53 2.69 14.63 -7.13
N THR A 54 1.84 13.63 -7.37
CA THR A 54 0.69 13.35 -6.49
C THR A 54 1.14 12.70 -5.19
N MET A 55 2.15 11.84 -5.23
CA MET A 55 2.77 11.31 -4.01
C MET A 55 3.40 12.43 -3.18
N THR A 56 4.12 13.34 -3.83
CA THR A 56 4.74 14.50 -3.16
C THR A 56 3.68 15.34 -2.43
N ARG A 57 2.61 15.74 -3.13
CA ARG A 57 1.50 16.49 -2.53
C ARG A 57 0.80 15.72 -1.40
N PHE A 58 0.69 14.40 -1.51
CA PHE A 58 0.10 13.57 -0.47
C PHE A 58 0.96 13.58 0.81
N LEU A 59 2.28 13.48 0.68
CA LEU A 59 3.20 13.57 1.80
C LEU A 59 3.17 14.97 2.45
N GLU A 60 3.14 16.03 1.66
CA GLU A 60 2.97 17.41 2.15
C GLU A 60 1.65 17.59 2.92
N PHE A 61 0.55 17.03 2.40
CA PHE A 61 -0.74 17.03 3.09
C PHE A 61 -0.65 16.28 4.43
N LEU A 62 -0.01 15.10 4.45
CA LEU A 62 0.15 14.31 5.68
C LEU A 62 1.02 15.00 6.73
N ALA A 63 2.06 15.74 6.30
CA ALA A 63 2.92 16.48 7.22
C ALA A 63 2.20 17.66 7.88
N ASN A 64 1.24 18.26 7.19
CA ASN A 64 0.53 19.46 7.64
C ASN A 64 -0.85 19.16 8.27
N ARG A 65 -1.33 17.92 8.24
CA ARG A 65 -2.63 17.58 8.81
C ARG A 65 -2.56 17.58 10.34
N THR A 66 -3.58 18.12 11.00
CA THR A 66 -3.78 17.91 12.42
C THR A 66 -4.14 16.43 12.66
N PRO A 67 -3.41 15.70 13.54
CA PRO A 67 -3.81 14.35 13.94
C PRO A 67 -5.24 14.36 14.48
N GLN A 68 -6.09 13.50 13.94
CA GLN A 68 -7.49 13.44 14.38
C GLN A 68 -7.66 12.73 15.73
N THR A 69 -6.70 11.88 16.10
CA THR A 69 -6.72 11.12 17.34
C THR A 69 -5.31 10.97 17.90
N GLU A 70 -5.18 11.25 19.19
CA GLU A 70 -3.99 10.89 19.95
C GLU A 70 -3.96 9.36 20.12
N PRO A 71 -2.85 8.68 19.80
CA PRO A 71 -2.74 7.26 20.03
C PRO A 71 -2.74 6.96 21.53
N ALA A 72 -3.41 5.88 21.93
CA ALA A 72 -3.51 5.49 23.35
C ALA A 72 -2.15 5.05 23.96
N TYR A 73 -1.13 4.82 23.13
CA TYR A 73 0.22 4.41 23.52
C TYR A 73 1.24 4.76 22.42
N ALA A 74 2.53 4.74 22.77
CA ALA A 74 3.61 4.94 21.81
C ALA A 74 3.63 3.82 20.75
N ILE A 75 3.28 4.15 19.50
CA ILE A 75 3.24 3.21 18.37
C ILE A 75 4.66 2.89 17.88
N TYR A 76 5.55 3.87 17.92
CA TYR A 76 6.91 3.75 17.43
C TYR A 76 7.89 3.63 18.61
N PRO A 77 8.99 2.86 18.45
CA PRO A 77 10.07 2.87 19.43
C PRO A 77 10.60 4.29 19.65
N PRO A 78 11.08 4.62 20.87
CA PRO A 78 11.82 5.85 21.08
C PRO A 78 13.03 5.89 20.16
N ALA A 79 13.32 7.09 19.64
CA ALA A 79 14.46 7.35 18.76
C ALA A 79 15.79 7.22 19.51
#